data_AF-A0A955T1A1-F1
#
_entry.id   AF-A0A955T1A1-F1
#
_cell.length_a   1.000
_cell.length_b   1.000
_cell.length_c   1.000
_cell.angle_alpha   90.00
_cell.angle_beta   90.00
_cell.angle_gamma   90.00
#
_symmetry.space_group_name_H-M   'P 1'
#
loop_
_entity.id
_entity.type
_entity.pdbx_description
1 polymer ?
#
loop_
_entity_poly.entity_id
_entity_poly.type
_entity_poly.pdbx_seq_one_letter_code
_entity_poly.pdbx_strand_id
1 'polypeptide(L)'
;KVREESPNTEYSNDPPEPTLDQQRVQPTPSSPYSIQVVIEGMPVTPILQDGLPFVPMDRGESYQVRLRNDSNFDAAVRLTLDGLSMFAFNQTGEDLKHVIVPRGKTVTIPGWFFTYQESREFEVTTYPESAVAMLGAPEDEVGTITATFAAAWDPADPASAPADEREITKGGLATGVGDRVTAEYRKKNYEIGKIRSVITVRYLR
;
A
#
# COMPACT_ATOMS: atom_id res chain seq x y z
N LYS A 1 -52.09 23.06 8.95
CA LYS A 1 -51.29 21.93 9.47
C LYS A 1 -50.15 21.72 8.49
N VAL A 2 -48.95 22.19 8.81
CA VAL A 2 -47.79 22.13 7.91
C VAL A 2 -47.34 20.67 7.80
N ARG A 3 -46.90 20.25 6.61
CA ARG A 3 -46.07 19.07 6.42
C ARG A 3 -44.64 19.57 6.27
N GLU A 4 -43.75 19.11 7.13
CA GLU A 4 -42.32 19.36 6.98
C GLU A 4 -41.80 18.38 5.94
N GLU A 5 -41.09 18.90 4.93
CA GLU A 5 -40.40 18.08 3.93
C GLU A 5 -39.02 17.75 4.48
N SER A 6 -38.79 16.46 4.80
CA SER A 6 -37.49 16.01 5.27
C SER A 6 -36.45 16.16 4.14
N PRO A 7 -35.30 16.83 4.36
CA PRO A 7 -34.26 16.91 3.35
C PRO A 7 -33.71 15.51 3.06
N ASN A 8 -33.72 15.14 1.79
CA ASN A 8 -33.25 13.83 1.34
C ASN A 8 -31.72 13.87 1.26
N THR A 9 -31.02 13.22 2.19
CA THR A 9 -29.54 13.19 2.20
C THR A 9 -29.05 12.30 1.06
N GLU A 10 -28.63 12.90 -0.06
CA GLU A 10 -27.91 12.19 -1.10
C GLU A 10 -26.53 11.76 -0.59
N TYR A 11 -26.32 10.45 -0.51
CA TYR A 11 -25.01 9.86 -0.28
C TYR A 11 -24.22 9.93 -1.59
N SER A 12 -23.40 10.97 -1.77
CA SER A 12 -22.33 10.95 -2.77
C SER A 12 -21.37 9.82 -2.41
N ASN A 13 -21.44 8.73 -3.18
CA ASN A 13 -20.51 7.60 -3.12
C ASN A 13 -19.30 7.80 -4.05
N ASP A 14 -19.13 9.00 -4.61
CA ASP A 14 -18.01 9.32 -5.47
C ASP A 14 -16.72 9.19 -4.66
N PRO A 15 -15.73 8.41 -5.12
CA PRO A 15 -14.46 8.30 -4.43
C PRO A 15 -13.79 9.67 -4.39
N PRO A 16 -13.12 10.05 -3.29
CA PRO A 16 -12.51 11.36 -3.18
C PRO A 16 -11.48 11.58 -4.28
N GLU A 17 -11.49 12.76 -4.90
CA GLU A 17 -10.56 13.08 -5.98
C GLU A 17 -9.10 12.98 -5.50
N PRO A 18 -8.25 12.18 -6.17
CA PRO A 18 -6.87 11.98 -5.75
C PRO A 18 -6.04 13.23 -6.07
N THR A 19 -5.33 13.73 -5.07
CA THR A 19 -4.60 15.00 -5.15
C THR A 19 -3.10 14.80 -5.23
N LEU A 20 -2.47 15.65 -6.05
CA LEU A 20 -1.05 15.58 -6.39
C LEU A 20 -0.29 16.69 -5.64
N ASP A 21 0.48 16.32 -4.62
CA ASP A 21 1.35 17.23 -3.86
C ASP A 21 2.80 16.76 -3.97
N GLN A 22 3.71 17.65 -4.39
CA GLN A 22 5.17 17.44 -4.38
C GLN A 22 5.62 16.06 -4.87
N GLN A 23 5.16 15.65 -6.05
CA GLN A 23 5.48 14.35 -6.67
C GLN A 23 4.98 13.14 -5.86
N ARG A 24 3.85 13.29 -5.17
CA ARG A 24 3.16 12.24 -4.41
C ARG A 24 1.70 12.18 -4.83
N VAL A 25 1.15 10.98 -4.82
CA VAL A 25 -0.29 10.72 -4.97
C VAL A 25 -0.89 10.52 -3.58
N GLN A 26 -1.92 11.31 -3.27
CA GLN A 26 -2.75 11.20 -2.06
C GLN A 26 -4.21 10.97 -2.48
N PRO A 27 -5.05 10.27 -1.69
CA PRO A 27 -6.48 10.10 -1.95
C PRO A 27 -7.33 11.31 -1.52
N THR A 28 -6.78 12.21 -0.69
CA THR A 28 -7.33 13.52 -0.33
C THR A 28 -6.18 14.44 0.12
N PRO A 29 -6.31 15.78 0.06
CA PRO A 29 -5.32 16.72 0.61
C PRO A 29 -5.07 16.57 2.11
N SER A 30 -6.02 15.98 2.83
CA SER A 30 -5.96 15.70 4.27
C SER A 30 -5.41 14.31 4.60
N SER A 31 -5.02 13.51 3.60
CA SER A 31 -4.55 12.15 3.82
C SER A 31 -3.16 12.14 4.47
N PRO A 32 -2.98 11.45 5.61
CA PRO A 32 -1.65 11.20 6.16
C PRO A 32 -0.87 10.11 5.39
N TYR A 33 -1.44 9.55 4.32
CA TYR A 33 -0.83 8.50 3.51
C TYR A 33 -0.63 8.96 2.06
N SER A 34 0.53 8.65 1.48
CA SER A 34 0.84 8.94 0.08
C SER A 34 1.75 7.89 -0.55
N ILE A 35 1.57 7.66 -1.86
CA ILE A 35 2.54 6.93 -2.71
C ILE A 35 3.40 7.95 -3.47
N GLN A 36 4.67 7.65 -3.67
CA GLN A 36 5.53 8.29 -4.67
C GLN A 36 6.28 7.21 -5.46
N VAL A 37 6.26 7.27 -6.79
CA VAL A 37 7.08 6.39 -7.65
C VAL A 37 8.40 7.09 -8.00
N VAL A 38 9.45 6.29 -8.14
CA VAL A 38 10.83 6.75 -8.27
C VAL A 38 11.55 5.92 -9.34
N ILE A 39 12.13 6.58 -10.33
CA ILE A 39 12.89 5.98 -11.43
C ILE A 39 14.30 6.57 -11.39
N GLU A 40 15.34 5.73 -11.51
CA GLU A 40 16.76 6.12 -11.34
C GLU A 40 17.05 6.94 -10.05
N GLY A 41 16.27 6.72 -8.99
CA GLY A 41 16.36 7.48 -7.72
C GLY A 41 15.59 8.82 -7.69
N MET A 42 15.16 9.31 -8.85
CA MET A 42 14.39 10.54 -9.04
C MET A 42 12.87 10.29 -8.90
N PRO A 43 12.13 11.08 -8.09
CA PRO A 43 10.68 11.00 -8.07
C PRO A 43 10.05 11.39 -9.40
N VAL A 44 9.13 10.57 -9.90
CA VAL A 44 8.34 10.89 -11.09
C VAL A 44 7.16 11.77 -10.69
N THR A 45 6.87 12.80 -11.49
CA THR A 45 5.70 13.65 -11.27
C THR A 45 4.46 12.97 -11.86
N PRO A 46 3.45 12.57 -11.07
CA PRO A 46 2.18 12.07 -11.59
C PRO A 46 1.42 13.17 -12.33
N ILE A 47 0.54 12.77 -13.24
CA ILE A 47 -0.46 13.61 -13.91
C ILE A 47 -1.86 13.06 -13.61
N LEU A 48 -2.89 13.90 -13.69
CA LEU A 48 -4.28 13.42 -13.70
C LEU A 48 -4.69 13.12 -15.14
N GLN A 49 -5.16 11.91 -15.39
CA GLN A 49 -5.82 11.51 -16.63
C GLN A 49 -7.17 10.89 -16.26
N ASP A 50 -8.26 11.42 -16.82
CA ASP A 50 -9.63 10.95 -16.59
C ASP A 50 -10.02 10.88 -15.08
N GLY A 51 -9.51 11.84 -14.29
CA GLY A 51 -9.69 11.92 -12.83
C GLY A 51 -8.78 10.99 -12.01
N LEU A 52 -7.99 10.13 -12.65
CA LEU A 52 -7.12 9.14 -12.00
C LEU A 52 -5.64 9.57 -12.05
N PRO A 53 -4.83 9.20 -11.05
CA PRO A 53 -3.42 9.57 -11.01
C PRO A 53 -2.61 8.58 -11.84
N PHE A 54 -2.00 9.08 -12.91
CA PHE A 54 -1.15 8.35 -13.82
C PHE A 54 0.31 8.77 -13.65
N VAL A 55 1.23 7.82 -13.58
CA VAL A 55 2.68 8.06 -13.62
C VAL A 55 3.20 7.57 -14.98
N PRO A 56 3.74 8.44 -15.83
CA PRO A 56 4.35 8.01 -17.09
C PRO A 56 5.61 7.19 -16.80
N MET A 57 5.72 6.04 -17.48
CA MET A 57 6.89 5.17 -17.50
C MET A 57 7.04 4.59 -18.91
N ASP A 58 8.28 4.36 -19.33
CA ASP A 58 8.63 3.66 -20.57
C ASP A 58 8.99 2.19 -20.31
N ARG A 59 8.93 1.36 -21.36
CA ARG A 59 9.25 -0.08 -21.25
C ARG A 59 10.73 -0.30 -20.99
N GLY A 60 11.04 -1.13 -20.00
CA GLY A 60 12.40 -1.41 -19.53
C GLY A 60 12.87 -0.47 -18.42
N GLU A 61 12.03 0.45 -17.93
CA GLU A 61 12.35 1.23 -16.73
C GLU A 61 12.17 0.40 -15.45
N SER A 62 13.22 0.34 -14.64
CA SER A 62 13.17 -0.10 -13.25
C SER A 62 12.66 1.03 -12.34
N TYR A 63 11.72 0.74 -11.46
CA TYR A 63 11.15 1.70 -10.52
C TYR A 63 11.06 1.19 -9.08
N GLN A 64 10.97 2.16 -8.15
CA GLN A 64 10.82 1.95 -6.71
C GLN A 64 9.58 2.67 -6.20
N VAL A 65 8.94 2.11 -5.16
CA VAL A 65 7.72 2.68 -4.56
C VAL A 65 8.03 3.22 -3.16
N ARG A 66 7.91 4.54 -2.96
CA ARG A 66 8.01 5.19 -1.66
C ARG A 66 6.64 5.31 -1.02
N LEU A 67 6.50 4.73 0.17
CA LEU A 67 5.27 4.74 0.98
C LEU A 67 5.47 5.71 2.16
N ARG A 68 4.58 6.70 2.31
CA ARG A 68 4.59 7.66 3.42
C ARG A 68 3.50 7.36 4.44
N ASN A 69 3.82 7.51 5.71
CA ASN A 69 2.87 7.56 6.82
C ASN A 69 3.15 8.80 7.69
N ASP A 70 2.28 9.80 7.65
CA ASP A 70 2.27 11.00 8.50
C ASP A 70 1.20 10.94 9.60
N SER A 71 0.58 9.78 9.82
CA SER A 71 -0.35 9.56 10.95
C SER A 71 0.41 9.34 12.26
N ASN A 72 -0.32 9.36 13.39
CA ASN A 72 0.25 9.25 14.74
C ASN A 72 0.49 7.79 15.21
N PHE A 73 0.15 6.80 14.38
CA PHE A 73 0.34 5.36 14.58
C PHE A 73 1.06 4.73 13.38
N ASP A 74 1.61 3.51 13.54
CA ASP A 74 2.31 2.81 12.46
C ASP A 74 1.29 2.25 11.44
N ALA A 75 1.68 2.08 10.18
CA ALA A 75 0.77 1.60 9.13
C ALA A 75 1.23 0.24 8.60
N ALA A 76 0.33 -0.75 8.58
CA ALA A 76 0.51 -1.98 7.82
C ALA A 76 0.02 -1.75 6.39
N VAL A 77 0.93 -1.86 5.42
CA VAL A 77 0.66 -1.55 4.01
C VAL A 77 0.74 -2.81 3.17
N ARG A 78 -0.38 -3.22 2.56
CA ARG A 78 -0.36 -4.17 1.46
C ARG A 78 -0.05 -3.39 0.18
N LEU A 79 1.11 -3.65 -0.41
CA LEU A 79 1.46 -3.17 -1.75
C LEU A 79 1.19 -4.29 -2.75
N THR A 80 0.38 -4.00 -3.77
CA THR A 80 0.17 -4.85 -4.94
C THR A 80 0.50 -4.09 -6.21
N LEU A 81 1.10 -4.77 -7.17
CA LEU A 81 1.37 -4.29 -8.51
C LEU A 81 0.64 -5.25 -9.45
N ASP A 82 -0.31 -4.75 -10.24
CA ASP A 82 -1.09 -5.55 -11.19
C ASP A 82 -1.78 -6.74 -10.52
N GLY A 83 -2.47 -6.45 -9.40
CA GLY A 83 -3.07 -7.45 -8.50
C GLY A 83 -2.08 -8.25 -7.64
N LEU A 84 -0.84 -8.46 -8.08
CA LEU A 84 0.16 -9.26 -7.40
C LEU A 84 0.76 -8.56 -6.18
N SER A 85 0.76 -9.24 -5.03
CA SER A 85 1.48 -8.80 -3.83
C SER A 85 2.96 -8.60 -4.12
N MET A 86 3.60 -7.56 -3.57
CA MET A 86 5.07 -7.40 -3.65
C MET A 86 5.86 -8.58 -3.06
N PHE A 87 5.19 -9.46 -2.29
CA PHE A 87 5.73 -10.71 -1.73
C PHE A 87 5.45 -11.95 -2.60
N ALA A 88 4.94 -11.81 -3.84
CA ALA A 88 4.55 -12.94 -4.70
C ALA A 88 5.70 -13.92 -4.99
N PHE A 89 6.95 -13.46 -4.98
CA PHE A 89 8.15 -14.27 -5.23
C PHE A 89 8.94 -14.62 -3.96
N ASN A 90 8.32 -14.51 -2.78
CA ASN A 90 8.93 -14.78 -1.48
C ASN A 90 9.40 -16.24 -1.35
N GLN A 91 10.69 -16.44 -1.08
CA GLN A 91 11.32 -17.76 -0.93
C GLN A 91 11.59 -18.15 0.54
N THR A 92 11.22 -17.31 1.51
CA THR A 92 11.45 -17.56 2.95
C THR A 92 10.54 -18.62 3.56
N GLY A 93 9.42 -18.93 2.90
CA GLY A 93 8.35 -19.77 3.47
C GLY A 93 7.44 -19.08 4.48
N GLU A 94 7.67 -17.79 4.82
CA GLU A 94 6.80 -17.01 5.70
C GLU A 94 5.58 -16.43 4.95
N ASP A 95 4.42 -16.37 5.61
CA ASP A 95 3.16 -15.83 5.05
C ASP A 95 3.12 -14.28 5.08
N LEU A 96 4.04 -13.65 4.35
CA LEU A 96 4.26 -12.20 4.33
C LEU A 96 3.20 -11.47 3.48
N LYS A 97 2.51 -10.48 4.10
CA LYS A 97 1.34 -9.79 3.50
C LYS A 97 1.38 -8.27 3.54
N HIS A 98 2.22 -7.68 4.38
CA HIS A 98 2.25 -6.24 4.64
C HIS A 98 3.67 -5.76 4.94
N VAL A 99 4.02 -4.55 4.48
CA VAL A 99 5.17 -3.79 4.96
C VAL A 99 4.72 -2.85 6.07
N ILE A 100 5.52 -2.68 7.12
CA ILE A 100 5.24 -1.68 8.15
C ILE A 100 5.90 -0.35 7.79
N VAL A 101 5.11 0.72 7.71
CA VAL A 101 5.56 2.10 7.50
C VAL A 101 5.33 2.87 8.82
N PRO A 102 6.38 3.13 9.63
CA PRO A 102 6.20 3.73 10.94
C PRO A 102 5.69 5.17 10.89
N ARG A 103 5.08 5.64 11.99
CA ARG A 103 4.54 7.00 12.14
C ARG A 103 5.57 8.10 11.83
N GLY A 104 5.16 9.06 11.01
CA GLY A 104 6.02 10.15 10.52
C GLY A 104 7.18 9.71 9.63
N LYS A 105 7.18 8.48 9.09
CA LYS A 105 8.28 7.93 8.26
C LYS A 105 7.86 7.67 6.82
N THR A 106 8.89 7.53 5.98
CA THR A 106 8.80 7.01 4.62
C THR A 106 9.56 5.70 4.57
N VAL A 107 9.04 4.71 3.85
CA VAL A 107 9.75 3.46 3.51
C VAL A 107 9.84 3.37 1.99
N THR A 108 11.02 3.07 1.46
CA THR A 108 11.23 2.78 0.04
C THR A 108 11.15 1.27 -0.17
N ILE A 109 10.30 0.84 -1.09
CA ILE A 109 10.25 -0.53 -1.59
C ILE A 109 11.06 -0.57 -2.90
N PRO A 110 12.24 -1.23 -2.92
CA PRO A 110 13.08 -1.26 -4.11
C PRO A 110 12.58 -2.22 -5.19
N GLY A 111 11.65 -3.11 -4.87
CA GLY A 111 11.12 -4.09 -5.80
C GLY A 111 10.35 -5.23 -5.13
N TRP A 112 10.18 -6.32 -5.87
CA TRP A 112 9.66 -7.61 -5.40
C TRP A 112 10.54 -8.18 -4.30
N PHE A 113 9.94 -8.68 -3.22
CA PHE A 113 10.64 -9.35 -2.13
C PHE A 113 10.90 -10.82 -2.50
N PHE A 114 12.17 -11.23 -2.48
CA PHE A 114 12.57 -12.63 -2.61
C PHE A 114 13.01 -13.20 -1.25
N THR A 115 13.91 -12.49 -0.55
CA THR A 115 14.40 -12.86 0.79
C THR A 115 14.71 -11.62 1.62
N TYR A 116 15.07 -11.80 2.90
CA TYR A 116 15.59 -10.73 3.77
C TYR A 116 16.98 -10.18 3.36
N GLN A 117 17.51 -10.60 2.21
CA GLN A 117 18.78 -10.16 1.63
C GLN A 117 18.66 -9.84 0.14
N GLU A 118 17.56 -10.22 -0.53
CA GLU A 118 17.36 -10.08 -1.97
C GLU A 118 15.97 -9.46 -2.26
N SER A 119 16.01 -8.36 -3.01
CA SER A 119 14.85 -7.80 -3.70
C SER A 119 15.21 -7.68 -5.18
N ARG A 120 14.25 -7.89 -6.07
CA ARG A 120 14.40 -7.66 -7.52
C ARG A 120 13.50 -6.51 -7.95
N GLU A 121 14.03 -5.59 -8.74
CA GLU A 121 13.35 -4.33 -9.06
C GLU A 121 11.99 -4.54 -9.73
N PHE A 122 11.11 -3.53 -9.63
CA PHE A 122 9.88 -3.51 -10.44
C PHE A 122 10.24 -2.99 -11.83
N GLU A 123 10.11 -3.81 -12.87
CA GLU A 123 10.43 -3.46 -14.26
C GLU A 123 9.16 -3.36 -15.10
N VAL A 124 9.01 -2.29 -15.90
CA VAL A 124 7.90 -2.12 -16.83
C VAL A 124 8.13 -2.97 -18.09
N THR A 125 7.54 -4.17 -18.15
CA THR A 125 7.72 -5.13 -19.26
C THR A 125 6.41 -5.40 -20.04
N THR A 126 6.43 -6.28 -21.06
CA THR A 126 5.19 -6.67 -21.77
C THR A 126 4.35 -7.62 -20.95
N TYR A 127 3.03 -7.67 -21.19
CA TYR A 127 2.16 -8.64 -20.51
C TYR A 127 2.67 -10.10 -20.66
N PRO A 128 3.02 -10.63 -21.85
CA PRO A 128 3.60 -11.97 -21.99
C PRO A 128 4.91 -12.24 -21.23
N GLU A 129 5.66 -11.20 -20.88
CA GLU A 129 6.94 -11.26 -20.15
C GLU A 129 6.78 -10.90 -18.66
N SER A 130 5.57 -10.52 -18.24
CA SER A 130 5.29 -10.00 -16.91
C SER A 130 5.17 -11.06 -15.82
N ALA A 131 5.40 -10.63 -14.58
CA ALA A 131 5.05 -11.39 -13.37
C ALA A 131 3.58 -11.86 -13.36
N VAL A 132 2.68 -11.07 -13.96
CA VAL A 132 1.23 -11.30 -14.03
C VAL A 132 0.92 -12.51 -14.91
N ALA A 133 1.48 -12.56 -16.13
CA ALA A 133 1.30 -13.69 -17.04
C ALA A 133 2.02 -14.95 -16.55
N MET A 134 3.16 -14.83 -15.85
CA MET A 134 3.80 -15.97 -15.16
C MET A 134 2.90 -16.60 -14.09
N LEU A 135 1.92 -15.86 -13.55
CA LEU A 135 0.97 -16.32 -12.53
C LEU A 135 -0.48 -16.45 -13.06
N GLY A 136 -0.71 -16.18 -14.35
CA GLY A 136 -1.99 -16.42 -15.04
C GLY A 136 -3.13 -15.45 -14.74
N ALA A 137 -2.84 -14.25 -14.21
CA ALA A 137 -3.83 -13.19 -14.05
C ALA A 137 -4.04 -12.40 -15.38
N PRO A 138 -5.22 -11.79 -15.61
CA PRO A 138 -5.62 -11.33 -16.95
C PRO A 138 -5.03 -9.96 -17.35
N GLU A 139 -5.00 -9.70 -18.65
CA GLU A 139 -4.34 -8.54 -19.28
C GLU A 139 -4.97 -7.18 -18.90
N ASP A 140 -6.26 -7.14 -18.54
CA ASP A 140 -7.01 -5.94 -18.16
C ASP A 140 -6.85 -5.52 -16.68
N GLU A 141 -6.17 -6.33 -15.85
CA GLU A 141 -5.80 -5.96 -14.47
C GLU A 141 -4.40 -5.30 -14.38
N VAL A 142 -3.69 -5.18 -15.50
CA VAL A 142 -2.29 -4.72 -15.59
C VAL A 142 -2.18 -3.20 -15.79
N GLY A 143 -1.12 -2.61 -15.24
CA GLY A 143 -0.84 -1.17 -15.27
C GLY A 143 -1.23 -0.44 -13.99
N THR A 144 -1.31 -1.11 -12.84
CA THR A 144 -1.72 -0.50 -11.56
C THR A 144 -0.75 -0.78 -10.40
N ILE A 145 -0.41 0.26 -9.64
CA ILE A 145 0.30 0.17 -8.36
C ILE A 145 -0.69 0.58 -7.26
N THR A 146 -1.05 -0.35 -6.38
CA THR A 146 -2.02 -0.12 -5.31
C THR A 146 -1.42 -0.38 -3.93
N ALA A 147 -1.50 0.63 -3.05
CA ALA A 147 -1.13 0.50 -1.64
C ALA A 147 -2.37 0.66 -0.74
N THR A 148 -2.73 -0.40 -0.02
CA THR A 148 -3.77 -0.39 1.02
C THR A 148 -3.11 -0.21 2.39
N PHE A 149 -3.37 0.92 3.04
CA PHE A 149 -2.88 1.26 4.37
C PHE A 149 -3.92 0.90 5.43
N ALA A 150 -3.57 0.02 6.37
CA ALA A 150 -4.31 -0.25 7.59
C ALA A 150 -3.55 0.26 8.81
N ALA A 151 -4.27 0.54 9.90
CA ALA A 151 -3.62 0.89 11.17
C ALA A 151 -2.84 -0.31 11.73
N ALA A 152 -1.69 -0.05 12.35
CA ALA A 152 -0.88 -1.04 13.02
C ALA A 152 -0.28 -0.50 14.33
N TRP A 153 -0.12 -1.39 15.31
CA TRP A 153 0.50 -1.08 16.60
C TRP A 153 1.22 -2.30 17.16
N ASP A 154 2.22 -2.05 18.00
CA ASP A 154 2.95 -3.11 18.68
C ASP A 154 2.07 -3.64 19.84
N PRO A 155 1.72 -4.93 19.91
CA PRO A 155 0.89 -5.45 21.00
C PRO A 155 1.60 -5.39 22.37
N ALA A 156 2.92 -5.16 22.42
CA ALA A 156 3.63 -4.85 23.66
C ALA A 156 3.48 -3.37 24.11
N ASP A 157 2.95 -2.49 23.25
CA ASP A 157 2.53 -1.13 23.58
C ASP A 157 1.09 -0.84 23.09
N PRO A 158 0.05 -1.34 23.80
CA PRO A 158 -1.34 -1.04 23.45
C PRO A 158 -1.71 0.45 23.53
N ALA A 159 -0.90 1.30 24.16
CA ALA A 159 -1.13 2.74 24.13
C ALA A 159 -0.79 3.37 22.76
N SER A 160 0.01 2.69 21.94
CA SER A 160 0.25 3.04 20.52
C SER A 160 -0.92 2.72 19.59
N ALA A 161 -1.90 1.92 20.02
CA ALA A 161 -3.11 1.63 19.25
C ALA A 161 -3.97 2.90 19.03
N PRO A 162 -4.52 3.14 17.82
CA PRO A 162 -5.42 4.27 17.55
C PRO A 162 -6.64 4.25 18.48
N ALA A 163 -7.13 5.43 18.88
CA ALA A 163 -8.19 5.55 19.87
C ALA A 163 -9.49 4.81 19.48
N ASP A 164 -9.80 4.74 18.19
CA ASP A 164 -10.99 4.08 17.63
C ASP A 164 -10.81 2.56 17.40
N GLU A 165 -9.66 1.97 17.72
CA GLU A 165 -9.44 0.51 17.72
C GLU A 165 -9.55 -0.08 19.14
N ARG A 166 -9.54 0.76 20.19
CA ARG A 166 -9.38 0.34 21.60
C ARG A 166 -10.56 -0.41 22.21
N GLU A 167 -11.70 -0.47 21.53
CA GLU A 167 -12.85 -1.30 21.92
C GLU A 167 -12.81 -2.74 21.37
N ILE A 168 -11.79 -3.10 20.57
CA ILE A 168 -11.69 -4.46 20.01
C ILE A 168 -11.13 -5.44 21.05
N THR A 169 -11.98 -5.86 22.01
CA THR A 169 -11.71 -7.02 22.88
C THR A 169 -11.84 -8.32 22.08
N LYS A 170 -10.84 -8.61 21.24
CA LYS A 170 -10.80 -9.77 20.33
C LYS A 170 -10.54 -11.08 21.08
N GLY A 171 -11.61 -11.78 21.46
CA GLY A 171 -11.54 -13.21 21.71
C GLY A 171 -11.36 -13.98 20.39
N GLY A 172 -10.12 -14.29 20.01
CA GLY A 172 -9.80 -15.04 18.79
C GLY A 172 -8.39 -15.65 18.87
N LEU A 173 -8.26 -16.94 18.54
CA LEU A 173 -7.02 -17.70 18.64
C LEU A 173 -6.08 -17.44 17.44
N ALA A 174 -4.78 -17.55 17.66
CA ALA A 174 -3.73 -17.44 16.64
C ALA A 174 -2.58 -18.44 16.90
N THR A 175 -1.83 -18.77 15.85
CA THR A 175 -0.78 -19.82 15.85
C THR A 175 0.60 -19.29 16.28
N GLY A 176 1.39 -20.12 16.98
CA GLY A 176 2.73 -19.79 17.49
C GLY A 176 3.88 -19.92 16.48
N VAL A 177 5.11 -19.64 16.95
CA VAL A 177 6.35 -19.48 16.14
C VAL A 177 7.48 -20.35 16.70
N GLY A 178 8.39 -20.83 15.83
CA GLY A 178 9.61 -21.58 16.18
C GLY A 178 10.90 -20.73 16.19
N ASP A 179 12.06 -21.38 16.13
CA ASP A 179 13.39 -20.79 16.38
C ASP A 179 14.04 -20.03 15.18
N ARG A 180 15.38 -19.84 15.20
CA ARG A 180 16.06 -18.53 14.97
C ARG A 180 17.51 -18.74 14.43
N VAL A 181 18.31 -17.81 13.84
CA VAL A 181 18.43 -16.34 13.60
C VAL A 181 19.33 -16.17 12.32
N THR A 182 19.68 -15.05 11.62
CA THR A 182 19.48 -13.56 11.66
C THR A 182 19.75 -12.95 10.26
N ALA A 183 19.12 -11.82 9.90
CA ALA A 183 19.68 -10.72 9.09
C ALA A 183 18.81 -9.44 9.29
N GLU A 184 19.28 -8.23 8.95
CA GLU A 184 18.61 -6.96 9.32
C GLU A 184 17.43 -6.53 8.43
N TYR A 185 16.40 -7.37 8.33
CA TYR A 185 15.02 -6.86 8.35
C TYR A 185 14.46 -7.10 9.76
N ARG A 186 14.02 -6.05 10.45
CA ARG A 186 13.62 -6.14 11.86
C ARG A 186 12.19 -6.65 12.00
N LYS A 187 12.04 -7.98 12.04
CA LYS A 187 10.80 -8.65 12.43
C LYS A 187 10.30 -8.12 13.78
N LYS A 188 9.08 -7.61 13.77
CA LYS A 188 8.28 -7.18 14.91
C LYS A 188 6.88 -7.76 14.74
N ASN A 189 6.26 -8.15 15.85
CA ASN A 189 4.84 -8.47 15.83
C ASN A 189 4.06 -7.15 15.84
N TYR A 190 3.06 -7.02 14.97
CA TYR A 190 2.12 -5.92 14.96
C TYR A 190 0.70 -6.48 14.88
N GLU A 191 -0.22 -5.88 15.62
CA GLU A 191 -1.64 -6.04 15.35
C GLU A 191 -2.04 -5.16 14.17
N ILE A 192 -3.03 -5.62 13.39
CA ILE A 192 -3.55 -4.91 12.21
C ILE A 192 -5.02 -4.57 12.46
N GLY A 193 -5.31 -3.28 12.45
CA GLY A 193 -6.63 -2.70 12.62
C GLY A 193 -7.39 -2.49 11.31
N LYS A 194 -8.24 -1.47 11.30
CA LYS A 194 -9.07 -1.09 10.15
C LYS A 194 -8.21 -0.54 9.02
N ILE A 195 -8.65 -0.77 7.78
CA ILE A 195 -8.15 -0.05 6.60
C ILE A 195 -8.45 1.44 6.78
N ARG A 196 -7.45 2.28 6.52
CA ARG A 196 -7.50 3.74 6.67
C ARG A 196 -7.41 4.47 5.33
N SER A 197 -6.81 3.85 4.32
CA SER A 197 -6.66 4.43 2.98
C SER A 197 -6.36 3.34 1.96
N VAL A 198 -6.85 3.53 0.73
CA VAL A 198 -6.37 2.82 -0.47
C VAL A 198 -5.90 3.89 -1.45
N ILE A 199 -4.74 3.70 -2.05
CA ILE A 199 -4.17 4.59 -3.07
C ILE A 199 -3.80 3.71 -4.26
N THR A 200 -4.37 4.00 -5.43
CA THR A 200 -4.06 3.32 -6.70
C THR A 200 -3.50 4.35 -7.67
N VAL A 201 -2.41 3.98 -8.35
CA VAL A 201 -1.73 4.77 -9.37
C VAL A 201 -1.68 3.94 -10.65
N ARG A 202 -2.00 4.54 -11.79
CA ARG A 202 -1.87 3.88 -13.11
C ARG A 202 -0.51 4.17 -13.73
N TYR A 203 0.02 3.22 -14.50
CA TYR A 203 1.33 3.38 -15.18
C TYR A 203 1.38 2.83 -16.62
N LEU A 204 0.39 2.04 -17.04
CA LEU A 204 0.15 1.73 -18.46
C LEU A 204 -1.08 2.50 -18.98
N ARG A 205 -1.12 2.72 -20.30
CA ARG A 205 -2.17 3.44 -21.03
C ARG A 205 -3.15 2.48 -21.70
#